data_AF-A0A536QY01-F1
#
_entry.id   AF-A0A536QY01-F1
#
_cell.length_a   1.000
_cell.length_b   1.000
_cell.length_c   1.000
_cell.angle_alpha   90.00
_cell.angle_beta   90.00
_cell.angle_gamma   90.00
#
_symmetry.space_group_name_H-M   'P 1'
#
loop_
_entity.id
_entity.type
_entity.pdbx_description
1 polymer ?
#
loop_
_entity_poly.entity_id
_entity_poly.type
_entity_poly.pdbx_seq_one_letter_code
_entity_poly.pdbx_strand_id
1 'polypeptide(L)'
;MSTRRGFTILFATLAAVVAVLALLLIPVSIALGRYANVLGEFLVLVGCVGYVARVMRADRRRRREAEALLPPERRPERRVPRRPITFQLRETLFVFLVWFVLVAAFNAFVVGLGPAPNVGVAIFAAFMLATLTVTGRHMMFRLTAEEDAPPER
;
A
#
# COMPACT_ATOMS: atom_id res chain seq x y z
N MET A 1 6.32 -3.74 -24.55
CA MET A 1 6.95 -3.65 -23.21
C MET A 1 8.18 -4.55 -23.18
N SER A 2 9.35 -4.05 -22.76
CA SER A 2 10.57 -4.88 -22.68
C SER A 2 10.40 -6.00 -21.65
N THR A 3 10.78 -7.24 -21.99
CA THR A 3 10.73 -8.45 -21.14
C THR A 3 11.30 -8.21 -19.74
N ARG A 4 12.38 -7.42 -19.63
CA ARG A 4 13.02 -7.02 -18.37
C ARG A 4 12.12 -6.19 -17.45
N ARG A 5 11.27 -5.34 -18.04
CA ARG A 5 10.28 -4.51 -17.33
C ARG A 5 9.13 -5.37 -16.81
N GLY A 6 8.69 -6.37 -17.58
CA GLY A 6 7.69 -7.36 -17.16
C GLY A 6 8.14 -8.14 -15.93
N PHE A 7 9.36 -8.68 -15.94
CA PHE A 7 9.92 -9.38 -14.78
C PHE A 7 10.04 -8.49 -13.55
N THR A 8 10.46 -7.23 -13.71
CA THR A 8 10.58 -6.30 -12.57
C THR A 8 9.22 -6.02 -11.93
N ILE A 9 8.16 -5.88 -12.73
CA ILE A 9 6.80 -5.72 -12.22
C ILE A 9 6.36 -6.99 -11.49
N LEU A 10 6.54 -8.16 -12.09
CA LEU A 10 6.18 -9.43 -11.48
C LEU A 10 6.87 -9.65 -10.13
N PHE A 11 8.19 -9.44 -10.06
CA PHE A 11 8.94 -9.57 -8.81
C PHE A 11 8.56 -8.52 -7.77
N ALA A 12 8.27 -7.28 -8.19
CA ALA A 12 7.79 -6.26 -7.27
C ALA A 12 6.40 -6.61 -6.71
N THR A 13 5.51 -7.16 -7.54
CA THR A 13 4.19 -7.64 -7.10
C THR A 13 4.33 -8.82 -6.15
N LEU A 14 5.17 -9.80 -6.49
CA LEU A 14 5.42 -10.96 -5.62
C LEU A 14 6.02 -10.53 -4.28
N ALA A 15 6.99 -9.62 -4.28
CA ALA A 15 7.57 -9.05 -3.07
C ALA A 15 6.53 -8.30 -2.23
N ALA A 16 5.59 -7.58 -2.86
CA ALA A 16 4.49 -6.93 -2.14
C ALA A 16 3.55 -7.95 -1.49
N VAL A 17 3.19 -9.02 -2.20
CA VAL A 17 2.36 -10.11 -1.65
C VAL A 17 3.05 -10.77 -0.46
N VAL A 18 4.34 -11.11 -0.60
CA VAL A 18 5.14 -11.71 0.48
C VAL A 18 5.28 -10.75 1.67
N ALA A 19 5.44 -9.44 1.44
CA ALA A 19 5.47 -8.45 2.51
C ALA A 19 4.15 -8.42 3.30
N VAL A 20 3.02 -8.43 2.60
CA VAL A 20 1.68 -8.46 3.22
C VAL A 20 1.49 -9.76 4.02
N LEU A 21 1.92 -10.89 3.47
CA LEU A 21 1.85 -12.18 4.15
C LEU A 21 2.74 -12.22 5.40
N ALA A 22 3.96 -11.68 5.34
CA ALA A 22 4.84 -11.56 6.49
C ALA A 22 4.22 -10.67 7.58
N LEU A 23 3.57 -9.57 7.21
CA LEU A 23 2.87 -8.69 8.15
C LEU A 23 1.69 -9.39 8.85
N LEU A 24 1.04 -10.35 8.18
CA LEU A 24 0.00 -11.22 8.73
C LEU A 24 0.55 -12.26 9.70
N LEU A 25 1.71 -12.82 9.38
CA LEU A 25 2.30 -13.92 10.15
C LEU A 25 2.97 -13.43 11.42
N ILE A 26 3.54 -12.22 11.44
CA ILE A 26 4.21 -11.64 12.63
C ILE A 26 3.31 -11.69 13.88
N PRO A 27 2.07 -11.17 13.86
CA PRO A 27 1.20 -11.23 15.03
C PRO A 27 0.80 -12.66 15.41
N VAL A 28 0.64 -13.56 14.44
CA VAL A 28 0.34 -14.98 14.68
C VAL A 28 1.52 -15.66 15.38
N SER A 29 2.74 -15.43 14.90
CA SER A 29 3.97 -15.96 15.47
C SER A 29 4.24 -15.39 16.88
N ILE A 30 3.91 -14.12 17.13
CA ILE A 30 3.93 -13.53 18.48
C ILE A 30 2.91 -14.23 19.39
N ALA A 31 1.67 -14.40 18.93
CA ALA A 31 0.61 -15.03 19.72
C ALA A 31 0.91 -16.50 20.06
N LEU A 32 1.62 -17.21 19.19
CA LEU A 32 2.07 -18.59 19.40
C LEU A 32 3.39 -18.69 20.19
N GLY A 33 3.98 -17.57 20.62
CA GLY A 33 5.25 -17.54 21.35
C GLY A 33 6.49 -17.93 20.51
N ARG A 34 6.37 -17.93 19.18
CA ARG A 34 7.43 -18.37 18.25
C ARG A 34 8.31 -17.21 17.82
N TYR A 35 9.06 -16.62 18.75
CA TYR A 35 9.87 -15.42 18.50
C TYR A 35 10.94 -15.56 17.41
N ALA A 36 11.46 -16.77 17.18
CA ALA A 36 12.36 -17.04 16.07
C ALA A 36 11.68 -16.82 14.69
N ASN A 37 10.40 -17.20 14.57
CA ASN A 37 9.61 -16.98 13.36
C ASN A 37 9.34 -15.48 13.16
N VAL A 38 9.04 -14.75 14.24
CA VAL A 38 8.83 -13.30 14.20
C VAL A 38 10.06 -12.58 13.63
N LEU A 39 11.27 -12.97 14.07
CA LEU A 39 12.50 -12.40 13.54
C LEU A 39 12.67 -12.71 12.04
N GLY A 40 12.41 -13.94 11.62
CA GLY A 40 12.45 -14.34 10.22
C GLY A 40 11.46 -13.57 9.34
N GLU A 41 10.20 -13.50 9.78
CA GLU A 41 9.13 -12.78 9.09
C GLU A 41 9.43 -11.27 9.01
N PHE A 42 9.98 -10.68 10.08
CA PHE A 42 10.40 -9.28 10.09
C PHE A 42 11.54 -9.02 9.09
N LEU A 43 12.55 -9.88 9.02
CA LEU A 43 13.63 -9.75 8.04
C LEU A 43 13.12 -9.88 6.60
N VAL A 44 12.21 -10.83 6.35
CA VAL A 44 11.54 -11.00 5.04
C VAL A 44 10.75 -9.73 4.68
N LEU A 45 10.00 -9.17 5.62
CA LEU A 45 9.26 -7.93 5.44
C LEU A 45 10.18 -6.77 5.05
N VAL A 46 11.26 -6.56 5.80
CA VAL A 46 12.25 -5.50 5.54
C VAL A 46 12.89 -5.68 4.16
N GLY A 47 13.25 -6.92 3.79
CA GLY A 47 13.79 -7.25 2.47
C GLY A 47 12.82 -6.90 1.34
N CYS A 48 11.56 -7.29 1.48
CA CYS A 48 10.52 -7.03 0.48
C CYS A 48 10.23 -5.53 0.32
N VAL A 49 10.05 -4.80 1.43
CA VAL A 49 9.82 -3.35 1.43
C VAL A 49 11.03 -2.62 0.85
N GLY A 50 12.24 -3.01 1.23
CA GLY A 50 13.48 -2.45 0.71
C GLY A 50 13.63 -2.65 -0.81
N TYR A 51 13.29 -3.85 -1.30
CA TYR A 51 13.29 -4.15 -2.73
C TYR A 51 12.28 -3.29 -3.51
N VAL A 52 11.03 -3.24 -3.06
CA VAL A 52 9.97 -2.43 -3.70
C VAL A 52 10.35 -0.95 -3.69
N ALA A 53 10.85 -0.43 -2.56
CA ALA A 53 11.30 0.95 -2.45
C ALA A 53 12.45 1.26 -3.43
N ARG A 54 13.41 0.33 -3.59
CA ARG A 54 14.49 0.44 -4.57
C ARG A 54 13.95 0.49 -6.00
N VAL A 55 13.03 -0.41 -6.35
CA VAL A 55 12.39 -0.44 -7.69
C VAL A 55 11.66 0.86 -7.97
N MET A 56 10.89 1.38 -7.01
CA MET A 56 10.20 2.67 -7.14
C MET A 56 11.17 3.84 -7.30
N ARG A 57 12.27 3.87 -6.54
CA ARG A 57 13.32 4.91 -6.69
C ARG A 57 13.97 4.84 -8.07
N ALA A 58 14.22 3.65 -8.59
CA ALA A 58 14.78 3.45 -9.92
C ALA A 58 13.82 3.90 -11.02
N ASP A 59 12.52 3.58 -10.92
CA ASP A 59 11.51 4.03 -11.88
C ASP A 59 11.37 5.57 -11.85
N ARG A 60 11.37 6.18 -10.65
CA ARG A 60 11.36 7.65 -10.50
C ARG A 60 12.57 8.32 -11.16
N ARG A 61 13.77 7.74 -11.02
CA ARG A 61 14.99 8.27 -11.66
C ARG A 61 14.90 8.19 -13.18
N ARG A 62 14.51 7.03 -13.72
CA ARG A 62 14.34 6.83 -15.17
C ARG A 62 13.31 7.77 -15.78
N ARG A 63 12.21 8.06 -15.07
CA ARG A 63 11.21 9.04 -15.51
C ARG A 63 11.79 10.46 -15.57
N ARG A 64 12.60 10.86 -14.59
CA ARG A 64 13.28 12.18 -14.60
C ARG A 64 14.28 12.32 -15.75
N GLU A 65 15.04 11.25 -16.03
CA GLU A 65 15.99 11.21 -17.15
C GLU A 65 15.26 11.29 -18.50
N ALA A 66 14.16 10.55 -18.65
CA ALA A 66 13.33 10.60 -19.86
C ALA A 66 12.64 11.97 -20.05
N GLU A 67 12.22 12.62 -18.96
CA GLU A 67 11.65 13.97 -19.00
C GLU A 67 12.69 15.05 -19.37
N ALA A 68 13.96 14.88 -18.96
CA ALA A 68 15.04 15.80 -19.32
C ALA A 68 15.38 15.78 -20.82
N LEU A 69 15.13 14.64 -21.48
CA LEU A 69 15.35 14.43 -22.92
C LEU A 69 14.23 15.00 -23.80
N LEU A 70 13.12 15.48 -23.22
CA LEU A 70 12.04 16.09 -24.00
C LEU A 70 12.43 17.49 -24.50
N PRO A 71 12.03 17.87 -25.74
CA PRO A 71 12.16 19.23 -26.26
C PRO A 71 11.52 20.26 -25.31
N PRO A 72 12.08 21.47 -25.16
CA PRO A 72 11.63 22.46 -24.18
C PRO A 72 10.13 22.82 -24.29
N GLU A 73 9.55 22.77 -25.49
CA GLU A 73 8.12 23.02 -25.76
C GLU A 73 7.18 21.89 -25.29
N ARG A 74 7.69 20.67 -25.12
CA ARG A 74 6.95 19.50 -24.57
C ARG A 74 7.27 19.23 -23.11
N ARG A 75 8.16 20.02 -22.50
CA ARG A 75 8.41 19.93 -21.06
C ARG A 75 7.22 20.56 -20.34
N PRO A 76 6.64 19.89 -19.33
CA PRO A 76 5.57 20.50 -18.55
C PRO A 76 6.09 21.80 -17.90
N GLU A 77 5.48 22.92 -18.28
CA GLU A 77 5.94 24.32 -18.07
C GLU A 77 6.11 24.70 -16.60
N ARG A 78 5.46 23.95 -15.71
CA ARG A 78 5.69 23.94 -14.28
C ARG A 78 5.13 22.63 -13.78
N ARG A 79 5.90 21.84 -13.02
CA ARG A 79 5.29 20.90 -12.07
C ARG A 79 4.59 21.76 -11.02
N VAL A 80 3.38 22.25 -11.33
CA VAL A 80 2.44 22.61 -10.27
C VAL A 80 2.36 21.34 -9.44
N PRO A 81 2.78 21.35 -8.17
CA PRO A 81 2.54 20.20 -7.32
C PRO A 81 1.03 19.98 -7.44
N ARG A 82 0.60 18.83 -8.02
CA ARG A 82 -0.79 18.39 -7.87
C ARG A 82 -1.05 18.60 -6.38
N ARG A 83 -2.03 19.47 -6.04
CA ARG A 83 -2.30 19.90 -4.66
C ARG A 83 -1.99 18.71 -3.78
N PRO A 84 -1.10 18.84 -2.78
CA PRO A 84 -0.72 17.70 -1.97
C PRO A 84 -2.03 17.04 -1.60
N ILE A 85 -2.22 15.80 -2.06
CA ILE A 85 -3.29 14.96 -1.56
C ILE A 85 -2.94 14.95 -0.09
N THR A 86 -3.61 15.81 0.67
CA THR A 86 -3.39 15.90 2.09
C THR A 86 -3.75 14.50 2.50
N PHE A 87 -2.73 13.72 2.87
CA PHE A 87 -2.96 12.42 3.43
C PHE A 87 -3.79 12.77 4.66
N GLN A 88 -5.10 12.57 4.57
CA GLN A 88 -6.03 13.00 5.60
C GLN A 88 -5.78 12.03 6.73
N LEU A 89 -4.72 12.29 7.51
CA LEU A 89 -4.21 11.38 8.52
C LEU A 89 -5.32 11.08 9.51
N ARG A 90 -6.12 12.10 9.83
CA ARG A 90 -7.34 12.00 10.64
C ARG A 90 -8.38 11.06 10.03
N GLU A 91 -8.65 11.16 8.73
CA GLU A 91 -9.66 10.35 8.05
C GLU A 91 -9.17 8.91 7.87
N THR A 92 -7.89 8.72 7.54
CA THR A 92 -7.24 7.40 7.45
C THR A 92 -7.21 6.71 8.81
N LEU A 93 -6.87 7.45 9.87
CA LEU A 93 -6.85 6.95 11.24
C LEU A 93 -8.26 6.60 11.72
N PHE A 94 -9.26 7.41 11.38
CA PHE A 94 -10.66 7.13 11.68
C PHE A 94 -11.14 5.85 10.99
N VAL A 95 -10.92 5.72 9.69
CA VAL A 95 -11.28 4.53 8.91
C VAL A 95 -10.55 3.28 9.44
N PHE A 96 -9.26 3.41 9.78
CA PHE A 96 -8.52 2.35 10.44
C PHE A 96 -9.16 1.92 11.76
N LEU A 97 -9.53 2.88 12.61
CA LEU A 97 -10.09 2.60 13.93
C LEU A 97 -11.46 1.90 13.81
N VAL A 98 -12.29 2.33 12.85
CA VAL A 98 -13.57 1.67 12.54
C VAL A 98 -13.35 0.21 12.13
N TRP A 99 -12.45 -0.03 11.17
CA TRP A 99 -12.16 -1.40 10.74
C TRP A 99 -11.51 -2.24 11.84
N PHE A 100 -10.67 -1.64 12.69
CA PHE A 100 -10.06 -2.33 13.83
C PHE A 100 -11.12 -2.83 14.80
N VAL A 101 -12.07 -1.96 15.20
CA VAL A 101 -13.16 -2.34 16.09
C VAL A 101 -14.04 -3.43 15.46
N LEU A 102 -14.39 -3.27 14.17
CA LEU A 102 -15.21 -4.24 13.44
C LEU A 102 -14.53 -5.62 13.36
N VAL A 103 -13.26 -5.67 12.97
CA VAL A 103 -12.53 -6.93 12.85
C VAL A 103 -12.27 -7.55 14.22
N ALA A 104 -11.90 -6.75 15.23
CA ALA A 104 -11.69 -7.23 16.58
C ALA A 104 -12.96 -7.83 17.17
N ALA A 105 -14.11 -7.17 16.98
CA ALA A 105 -15.41 -7.69 17.38
C ALA A 105 -15.77 -8.97 16.62
N PHE A 106 -15.64 -8.98 15.29
CA PHE A 106 -15.91 -10.17 14.47
C PHE A 106 -15.06 -11.36 14.89
N ASN A 107 -13.76 -11.16 15.09
CA ASN A 107 -12.85 -12.23 15.52
C ASN A 107 -13.15 -12.72 16.94
N ALA A 108 -13.59 -11.85 17.85
CA ALA A 108 -13.95 -12.24 19.21
C ALA A 108 -15.28 -13.02 19.24
N PHE A 109 -16.30 -12.55 18.53
CA PHE A 109 -17.66 -13.09 18.63
C PHE A 109 -17.98 -14.20 17.62
N VAL A 110 -17.36 -14.16 16.44
CA VAL A 110 -17.65 -15.12 15.35
C VAL A 110 -16.55 -16.17 15.23
N VAL A 111 -15.27 -15.74 15.23
CA VAL A 111 -14.13 -16.65 15.04
C VAL A 111 -13.69 -17.31 16.35
N GLY A 112 -14.02 -16.71 17.50
CA GLY A 112 -13.62 -17.20 18.82
C GLY A 112 -12.12 -17.08 19.09
N LEU A 113 -11.44 -16.11 18.46
CA LEU A 113 -10.02 -15.88 18.68
C LEU A 113 -9.76 -15.30 20.07
N GLY A 114 -8.76 -15.85 20.77
CA GLY A 114 -8.26 -15.30 22.03
C GLY A 114 -7.76 -13.86 21.88
N PRO A 115 -7.66 -13.10 22.98
CA PRO A 115 -7.39 -11.65 22.94
C PRO A 115 -6.06 -11.29 22.27
N ALA A 116 -4.99 -12.05 22.52
CA ALA A 116 -3.67 -11.80 21.93
C ALA A 116 -3.62 -11.99 20.39
N PRO A 117 -4.02 -13.14 19.80
CA PRO A 117 -4.07 -13.29 18.35
C PRO A 117 -5.09 -12.36 17.69
N ASN A 118 -6.20 -12.05 18.38
CA ASN A 118 -7.22 -11.16 17.85
C ASN A 118 -6.68 -9.74 17.61
N VAL A 119 -5.97 -9.14 18.58
CA VAL A 119 -5.38 -7.80 18.42
C VAL A 119 -4.45 -7.76 17.22
N GLY A 120 -3.61 -8.79 17.06
CA GLY A 120 -2.69 -8.91 15.95
C GLY A 120 -3.37 -8.93 14.58
N VAL A 121 -4.36 -9.83 14.41
CA VAL A 121 -5.12 -9.97 13.17
C VAL A 121 -5.96 -8.72 12.89
N ALA A 122 -6.57 -8.13 13.92
CA ALA A 122 -7.41 -6.95 13.79
C ALA A 122 -6.62 -5.72 13.35
N ILE A 123 -5.41 -5.48 13.88
CA ILE A 123 -4.54 -4.38 13.42
C ILE A 123 -4.21 -4.55 11.94
N PHE A 124 -3.80 -5.74 11.53
CA PHE A 124 -3.45 -6.01 10.13
C PHE A 124 -4.64 -5.82 9.19
N ALA A 125 -5.77 -6.47 9.50
CA ALA A 125 -6.96 -6.43 8.66
C ALA A 125 -7.50 -5.00 8.56
N ALA A 126 -7.50 -4.26 9.67
CA ALA A 126 -7.90 -2.86 9.68
C ALA A 126 -7.00 -1.98 8.82
N PHE A 127 -5.68 -2.21 8.85
CA PHE A 127 -4.76 -1.50 7.99
C PHE A 127 -5.02 -1.77 6.50
N MET A 128 -5.23 -3.03 6.12
CA MET A 128 -5.54 -3.41 4.74
C MET A 128 -6.87 -2.82 4.27
N LEU A 129 -7.92 -2.95 5.08
CA LEU A 129 -9.25 -2.44 4.76
C LEU A 129 -9.27 -0.92 4.70
N ALA A 130 -8.58 -0.23 5.61
CA ALA A 130 -8.46 1.22 5.57
C ALA A 130 -7.70 1.70 4.33
N THR A 131 -6.60 1.03 3.99
CA THR A 131 -5.84 1.34 2.77
C THR A 131 -6.71 1.14 1.54
N LEU A 132 -7.42 0.00 1.42
CA LEU A 132 -8.34 -0.25 0.30
C LEU A 132 -9.46 0.79 0.24
N THR A 133 -10.04 1.18 1.38
CA THR A 133 -11.11 2.18 1.45
C THR A 133 -10.63 3.55 0.97
N VAL A 134 -9.48 4.01 1.47
CA VAL A 134 -8.91 5.31 1.10
C VAL A 134 -8.47 5.32 -0.37
N THR A 135 -7.81 4.25 -0.82
CA THR A 135 -7.33 4.15 -2.21
C THR A 135 -8.50 4.03 -3.19
N GLY A 136 -9.52 3.24 -2.84
CA GLY A 136 -10.75 3.10 -3.61
C GLY A 136 -11.52 4.42 -3.73
N ARG A 137 -11.66 5.16 -2.62
CA ARG A 137 -12.26 6.51 -2.62
C ARG A 137 -11.50 7.46 -3.56
N HIS A 138 -10.17 7.48 -3.49
CA HIS A 138 -9.37 8.32 -4.38
C HIS A 138 -9.49 7.94 -5.86
N MET A 139 -9.66 6.66 -6.17
CA MET A 139 -9.88 6.19 -7.53
C MET A 139 -11.28 6.61 -8.02
N MET A 140 -12.31 6.45 -7.19
CA MET A 140 -13.67 6.89 -7.49
C MET A 140 -13.73 8.39 -7.79
N PHE A 141 -13.10 9.23 -6.95
CA PHE A 141 -13.04 10.68 -7.19
C PHE A 141 -12.35 11.06 -8.50
N ARG A 142 -11.40 10.25 -8.98
CA ARG A 142 -10.75 10.51 -10.27
C ARG A 142 -11.64 10.13 -11.44
N LEU A 143 -12.34 9.01 -11.35
CA LEU A 143 -13.28 8.59 -12.40
C LEU A 143 -14.40 9.60 -12.56
N THR A 144 -15.00 10.07 -11.46
CA THR A 144 -16.05 11.10 -11.52
C THR A 144 -15.54 12.46 -12.00
N ALA A 145 -14.30 12.83 -11.64
CA ALA A 145 -13.70 14.08 -12.12
C ALA A 145 -13.27 14.04 -13.60
N GLU A 146 -13.02 12.85 -14.16
CA GLU A 146 -12.77 12.64 -15.58
C GLU A 146 -14.07 12.67 -16.41
N GLU A 147 -15.21 12.29 -15.82
CA GLU A 147 -16.55 12.38 -16.44
C GLU A 147 -17.07 13.82 -16.54
N ASP A 148 -16.72 14.70 -15.60
CA ASP A 148 -17.13 16.11 -15.57
C ASP A 148 -16.29 17.04 -16.48
N ALA A 149 -15.25 16.52 -17.15
CA ALA A 149 -14.45 17.31 -18.09
C ALA A 149 -15.24 17.51 -19.40
N PRO A 150 -15.45 18.76 -19.86
CA PRO A 150 -16.19 19.00 -21.11
C PRO A 150 -15.45 18.33 -22.28
N PRO A 151 -16.17 17.72 -23.25
CA PRO A 151 -15.52 17.12 -24.40
C PRO A 151 -14.75 18.20 -25.14
N GLU A 152 -13.44 17.99 -25.29
CA GLU A 152 -12.59 18.84 -26.13
C GLU A 152 -13.25 18.97 -27.50
N ARG A 153 -13.73 20.18 -27.80
CA ARG A 153 -14.18 20.58 -29.14
C ARG A 153 -13.02 21.23 -29.87
#